data_AF-A0A2E3XRN9-F1
#
_entry.id   AF-A0A2E3XRN9-F1
#
_cell.length_a   1.000
_cell.length_b   1.000
_cell.length_c   1.000
_cell.angle_alpha   90.00
_cell.angle_beta   90.00
_cell.angle_gamma   90.00
#
_symmetry.space_group_name_H-M   'P 1'
#
loop_
_entity.id
_entity.type
_entity.pdbx_description
1 polymer ?
#
loop_
_entity_poly.entity_id
_entity_poly.type
_entity_poly.pdbx_seq_one_letter_code
_entity_poly.pdbx_strand_id
1 'polypeptide(L)'
;MNLRKLQLQIYRALIFGPATWYIFFKGHYYPDNFYETWQPISFYHLLSGPWSQNFLDGLRYLWFIFCQFTFISLYPRFYKERNYRLLSVPATLLAILFLGHDYNFGTIYHGTHLYVAVCLLLSLAPKNRKNRDSPYDWHIPLIKSFISFMLFSAGLQKIFKGGVDWFTTDALFIKMVLLPAHPPLASLLLEAPLWVHQLLGFIILIVVQLSAPLALISPVTGLFYFILWSLFHIGASLIFSVGTSFYSQIFCYAIFLSPSLIKHNPLKRN
;
A
#
# COMPACT_ATOMS: atom_id res chain seq x y z
N MET A 1 -28.58 -4.62 12.30
CA MET A 1 -27.97 -3.41 11.69
C MET A 1 -27.75 -3.66 10.20
N ASN A 2 -28.11 -2.73 9.31
CA ASN A 2 -27.96 -2.92 7.86
C ASN A 2 -26.47 -2.86 7.47
N LEU A 3 -25.94 -3.94 6.89
CA LEU A 3 -24.53 -4.05 6.44
C LEU A 3 -24.07 -2.88 5.57
N ARG A 4 -24.97 -2.31 4.74
CA ARG A 4 -24.66 -1.09 3.96
C ARG A 4 -24.48 0.15 4.82
N LYS A 5 -25.27 0.32 5.90
CA LYS A 5 -25.12 1.43 6.85
C LYS A 5 -23.83 1.30 7.65
N LEU A 6 -23.49 0.09 8.10
CA LEU A 6 -22.24 -0.19 8.81
C LEU A 6 -21.02 0.07 7.91
N GLN A 7 -21.04 -0.40 6.66
CA GLN A 7 -20.00 -0.09 5.67
C GLN A 7 -19.86 1.42 5.48
N LEU A 8 -20.96 2.16 5.29
CA LEU A 8 -20.91 3.61 5.14
C LEU A 8 -20.34 4.32 6.37
N GLN A 9 -20.63 3.83 7.57
CA GLN A 9 -20.11 4.40 8.83
C GLN A 9 -18.62 4.10 9.04
N ILE A 10 -18.17 2.88 8.72
CA ILE A 10 -16.75 2.51 8.72
C ILE A 10 -15.98 3.34 7.69
N TYR A 11 -16.55 3.53 6.49
CA TYR A 11 -16.02 4.43 5.46
C TYR A 11 -15.88 5.87 5.98
N ARG A 12 -16.88 6.39 6.67
CA ARG A 12 -16.83 7.75 7.26
C ARG A 12 -15.74 7.85 8.32
N ALA A 13 -15.65 6.87 9.22
CA ALA A 13 -14.70 6.90 10.34
C ALA A 13 -13.24 6.71 9.91
N LEU A 14 -12.96 5.77 8.99
CA LEU A 14 -11.60 5.49 8.51
C LEU A 14 -11.03 6.58 7.60
N ILE A 15 -11.88 7.40 7.00
CA ILE A 15 -11.48 8.39 5.98
C ILE A 15 -11.43 9.79 6.57
N PHE A 16 -12.47 10.23 7.29
CA PHE A 16 -12.49 11.59 7.83
C PHE A 16 -11.65 11.76 9.11
N GLY A 17 -11.34 10.70 9.85
CA GLY A 17 -10.47 10.80 11.03
C GLY A 17 -8.99 10.69 10.64
N PRO A 18 -8.50 9.48 10.27
CA PRO A 18 -7.08 9.24 10.01
C PRO A 18 -6.52 9.92 8.76
N ALA A 19 -7.25 9.99 7.63
CA ALA A 19 -6.71 10.60 6.41
C ALA A 19 -6.60 12.12 6.55
N THR A 20 -7.60 12.75 7.16
CA THR A 20 -7.56 14.17 7.53
C THR A 20 -6.45 14.43 8.56
N TRP A 21 -6.35 13.63 9.62
CA TRP A 21 -5.32 13.80 10.64
C TRP A 21 -3.89 13.64 10.11
N TYR A 22 -3.63 12.64 9.27
CA TYR A 22 -2.31 12.41 8.67
C TYR A 22 -1.90 13.52 7.71
N ILE A 23 -2.84 14.02 6.90
CA ILE A 23 -2.61 15.08 5.88
C ILE A 23 -2.41 16.46 6.52
N PHE A 24 -3.11 16.77 7.62
CA PHE A 24 -2.99 18.08 8.26
C PHE A 24 -1.85 18.19 9.29
N PHE A 25 -1.39 17.07 9.87
CA PHE A 25 -0.46 17.13 11.01
C PHE A 25 0.89 16.45 10.80
N LYS A 26 1.08 15.64 9.76
CA LYS A 26 2.42 15.16 9.39
C LYS A 26 2.82 15.76 8.04
N GLY A 27 3.55 16.87 8.09
CA GLY A 27 4.40 17.23 6.95
C GLY A 27 5.24 16.00 6.61
N HIS A 28 5.29 15.63 5.33
CA HIS A 28 6.30 14.68 4.86
C HIS A 28 7.66 15.33 5.07
N TYR A 29 8.23 15.15 6.26
CA TYR A 29 9.63 15.40 6.52
C TYR A 29 10.38 14.34 5.73
N TYR A 30 10.77 14.71 4.52
CA TYR A 30 11.93 14.08 3.92
C TYR A 30 13.10 14.39 4.86
N PRO A 31 13.87 13.39 5.33
CA PRO A 31 15.05 13.68 6.11
C PRO A 31 15.95 14.63 5.31
N ASP A 32 16.63 15.54 6.01
CA ASP A 32 17.68 16.34 5.41
C ASP A 32 18.63 15.37 4.69
N ASN A 33 18.88 15.60 3.40
CA ASN A 33 19.63 14.73 2.47
C ASN A 33 18.83 13.65 1.70
N PHE A 34 17.50 13.61 1.79
CA PHE A 34 16.68 12.72 0.95
C PHE A 34 16.98 12.92 -0.55
N TYR A 35 17.03 14.17 -1.01
CA TYR A 35 17.28 14.50 -2.41
C TYR A 35 18.74 14.27 -2.83
N GLU A 36 19.68 14.28 -1.88
CA GLU A 36 21.09 13.95 -2.14
C GLU A 36 21.29 12.45 -2.36
N THR A 37 20.42 11.62 -1.78
CA THR A 37 20.41 10.16 -1.92
C THR A 37 19.34 9.66 -2.89
N TRP A 38 18.56 10.56 -3.49
CA TRP A 38 17.52 10.24 -4.45
C TRP A 38 18.14 9.86 -5.80
N GLN A 39 18.31 8.56 -6.01
CA GLN A 39 18.69 8.00 -7.30
C GLN A 39 17.53 7.19 -7.85
N PRO A 40 16.67 7.75 -8.74
CA PRO A 40 15.60 7.02 -9.39
C PRO A 40 16.10 5.62 -9.85
N ILE A 41 15.26 4.59 -9.94
CA ILE A 41 15.66 3.27 -10.47
C ILE A 41 14.86 2.96 -11.75
N SER A 42 14.00 3.88 -12.23
CA SER A 42 12.98 3.60 -13.24
C SER A 42 12.68 4.77 -14.19
N PHE A 43 11.52 4.73 -14.87
CA PHE A 43 11.02 5.79 -15.77
C PHE A 43 11.00 7.20 -15.15
N TYR A 44 11.03 7.33 -13.82
CA TYR A 44 11.19 8.61 -13.15
C TYR A 44 12.55 9.27 -13.43
N HIS A 45 13.57 8.54 -13.90
CA HIS A 45 14.79 9.12 -14.50
C HIS A 45 14.52 9.94 -15.75
N LEU A 46 13.43 9.65 -16.47
CA LEU A 46 13.03 10.39 -17.67
C LEU A 46 12.29 11.67 -17.33
N LEU A 47 11.90 11.86 -16.06
CA LEU A 47 11.34 13.11 -15.57
C LEU A 47 12.47 14.07 -15.24
N SER A 48 12.28 15.33 -15.62
CA SER A 48 13.28 16.38 -15.44
C SER A 48 13.47 16.70 -13.95
N GLY A 49 14.47 16.04 -13.34
CA GLY A 49 15.02 16.37 -12.02
C GLY A 49 14.11 16.08 -10.81
N PRO A 50 14.64 16.25 -9.59
CA PRO A 50 13.81 16.25 -8.41
C PRO A 50 12.80 17.40 -8.54
N TRP A 51 11.53 17.08 -8.41
CA TRP A 51 10.48 18.09 -8.47
C TRP A 51 10.57 19.02 -7.26
N SER A 52 10.33 20.32 -7.47
CA SER A 52 10.35 21.27 -6.36
C SER A 52 9.27 20.88 -5.33
N GLN A 53 9.57 21.12 -4.05
CA GLN A 53 8.63 20.81 -2.98
C GLN A 53 7.28 21.52 -3.19
N ASN A 54 7.31 22.76 -3.68
CA ASN A 54 6.10 23.52 -4.04
C ASN A 54 5.28 22.83 -5.15
N PHE A 55 5.93 22.25 -6.16
CA PHE A 55 5.25 21.52 -7.22
C PHE A 55 4.61 20.23 -6.68
N LEU A 56 5.36 19.47 -5.87
CA LEU A 56 4.87 18.28 -5.20
C LEU A 56 3.66 18.60 -4.31
N ASP A 57 3.73 19.67 -3.52
CA ASP A 57 2.63 20.09 -2.67
C ASP A 57 1.42 20.55 -3.49
N GLY A 58 1.62 21.25 -4.60
CA GLY A 58 0.56 21.58 -5.56
C GLY A 58 -0.16 20.34 -6.09
N LEU A 59 0.59 19.32 -6.52
CA LEU A 59 0.03 18.03 -6.93
C LEU A 59 -0.70 17.30 -5.78
N ARG A 60 -0.22 17.44 -4.53
CA ARG A 60 -0.85 16.82 -3.34
C ARG A 60 -2.19 17.48 -3.05
N TYR A 61 -2.26 18.80 -3.13
CA TYR A 61 -3.52 19.54 -3.00
C TYR A 61 -4.52 19.13 -4.09
N LEU A 62 -4.07 19.00 -5.35
CA LEU A 62 -4.92 18.51 -6.43
C LEU A 62 -5.43 17.10 -6.15
N TRP A 63 -4.56 16.19 -5.73
CA TRP A 63 -4.94 14.83 -5.36
C TRP A 63 -5.99 14.83 -4.25
N PHE A 64 -5.79 15.65 -3.21
CA PHE A 64 -6.71 15.78 -2.10
C PHE A 64 -8.07 16.30 -2.56
N ILE A 65 -8.09 17.32 -3.41
CA ILE A 65 -9.31 17.88 -4.01
C ILE A 65 -10.08 16.79 -4.76
N PHE A 66 -9.41 16.00 -5.60
CA PHE A 66 -10.05 14.88 -6.31
C PHE A 66 -10.58 13.83 -5.35
N CYS A 67 -9.84 13.48 -4.30
CA CYS A 67 -10.32 12.55 -3.27
C CYS A 67 -11.58 13.07 -2.59
N GLN A 68 -11.58 14.33 -2.13
CA GLN A 68 -12.74 14.96 -1.49
C GLN A 68 -13.96 14.97 -2.41
N PHE A 69 -13.81 15.38 -3.67
CA PHE A 69 -14.91 15.35 -4.63
C PHE A 69 -15.40 13.93 -4.91
N THR A 70 -14.49 12.95 -4.99
CA THR A 70 -14.86 11.55 -5.14
C THR A 70 -15.66 11.08 -3.93
N PHE A 71 -15.30 11.46 -2.71
CA PHE A 71 -16.07 11.14 -1.50
C PHE A 71 -17.43 11.83 -1.44
N ILE A 72 -17.51 13.11 -1.81
CA ILE A 72 -18.78 13.83 -1.90
C ILE A 72 -19.73 13.13 -2.87
N SER A 73 -19.19 12.63 -3.99
CA SER A 73 -19.97 11.88 -4.98
C SER A 73 -20.44 10.51 -4.49
N LEU A 74 -19.92 9.98 -3.37
CA LEU A 74 -20.43 8.77 -2.72
C LEU A 74 -21.61 9.04 -1.78
N TYR A 75 -21.90 10.30 -1.47
CA TYR A 75 -23.01 10.64 -0.60
C TYR A 75 -24.34 10.32 -1.28
N PRO A 76 -25.31 9.64 -0.62
CA PRO A 76 -26.54 9.16 -1.27
C PRO A 76 -27.31 10.24 -2.05
N ARG A 77 -27.28 11.49 -1.57
CA ARG A 77 -27.93 12.64 -2.22
C ARG A 77 -27.25 13.08 -3.52
N PHE A 78 -25.94 12.84 -3.65
CA PHE A 78 -25.11 13.27 -4.77
C PHE A 78 -24.61 12.10 -5.61
N TYR A 79 -25.01 10.87 -5.28
CA TYR A 79 -24.49 9.67 -5.92
C TYR A 79 -24.88 9.61 -7.40
N LYS A 80 -23.89 9.89 -8.23
CA LYS A 80 -23.91 9.64 -9.68
C LYS A 80 -22.67 8.81 -9.99
N GLU A 81 -22.88 7.56 -10.36
CA GLU A 81 -21.80 6.60 -10.65
C GLU A 81 -20.77 7.17 -11.63
N ARG A 82 -21.22 7.90 -12.67
CA ARG A 82 -20.35 8.59 -13.63
C ARG A 82 -19.42 9.62 -12.97
N ASN A 83 -19.93 10.44 -12.07
CA ASN A 83 -19.14 11.49 -11.42
C ASN A 83 -18.09 10.90 -10.49
N TYR A 84 -18.49 9.92 -9.68
CA TYR A 84 -17.58 9.17 -8.83
C TYR A 84 -16.40 8.59 -9.61
N ARG A 85 -16.70 7.95 -10.73
CA ARG A 85 -15.70 7.33 -11.59
C ARG A 85 -14.79 8.34 -12.29
N LEU A 86 -15.34 9.44 -12.78
CA LEU A 86 -14.55 10.52 -13.39
C LEU A 86 -13.59 11.18 -12.40
N LEU A 87 -13.96 11.24 -11.12
CA LEU A 87 -13.14 11.84 -10.07
C LEU A 87 -12.13 10.86 -9.45
N SER A 88 -12.46 9.56 -9.42
CA SER A 88 -11.56 8.52 -8.88
C SER A 88 -10.36 8.22 -9.79
N VAL A 89 -10.50 8.40 -11.11
CA VAL A 89 -9.42 8.22 -12.09
C VAL A 89 -8.24 9.18 -11.84
N PRO A 90 -8.42 10.52 -11.85
CA PRO A 90 -7.32 11.45 -11.59
C PRO A 90 -6.76 11.30 -10.17
N ALA A 91 -7.59 11.00 -9.16
CA ALA A 91 -7.12 10.66 -7.82
C ALA A 91 -6.20 9.43 -7.84
N THR A 92 -6.55 8.40 -8.61
CA THR A 92 -5.72 7.19 -8.75
C THR A 92 -4.41 7.49 -9.48
N LEU A 93 -4.46 8.22 -10.60
CA LEU A 93 -3.26 8.55 -11.38
C LEU A 93 -2.28 9.40 -10.58
N LEU A 94 -2.78 10.40 -9.85
CA LEU A 94 -1.96 11.21 -8.97
C LEU A 94 -1.38 10.38 -7.81
N ALA A 95 -2.13 9.43 -7.25
CA ALA A 95 -1.58 8.51 -6.24
C ALA A 95 -0.46 7.64 -6.82
N ILE A 96 -0.64 7.02 -7.98
CA ILE A 96 0.41 6.24 -8.66
C ILE A 96 1.64 7.10 -8.92
N LEU A 97 1.43 8.34 -9.38
CA LEU A 97 2.50 9.30 -9.62
C LEU A 97 3.31 9.58 -8.36
N PHE A 98 2.64 9.87 -7.23
CA PHE A 98 3.29 10.10 -5.94
C PHE A 98 4.03 8.87 -5.43
N LEU A 99 3.40 7.70 -5.51
CA LEU A 99 4.03 6.46 -5.08
C LEU A 99 5.26 6.17 -5.93
N GLY A 100 5.23 6.31 -7.25
CA GLY A 100 6.43 6.04 -8.03
C GLY A 100 7.52 7.11 -7.83
N HIS A 101 7.14 8.38 -7.63
CA HIS A 101 8.08 9.47 -7.34
C HIS A 101 8.79 9.26 -5.99
N ASP A 102 8.02 8.99 -4.94
CA ASP A 102 8.53 8.84 -3.57
C ASP A 102 9.22 7.49 -3.35
N TYR A 103 8.79 6.43 -4.01
CA TYR A 103 9.30 5.08 -3.70
C TYR A 103 10.49 4.66 -4.53
N ASN A 104 10.75 5.29 -5.67
CA ASN A 104 11.99 5.08 -6.41
C ASN A 104 12.33 3.57 -6.58
N PHE A 105 11.31 2.73 -6.81
CA PHE A 105 11.39 1.26 -6.95
C PHE A 105 12.33 0.50 -5.98
N GLY A 106 12.55 1.01 -4.77
CA GLY A 106 13.54 0.46 -3.86
C GLY A 106 13.30 0.75 -2.38
N THR A 107 12.87 1.98 -2.06
CA THR A 107 12.63 2.38 -0.67
C THR A 107 11.15 2.64 -0.44
N ILE A 108 10.56 1.91 0.50
CA ILE A 108 9.14 2.03 0.84
C ILE A 108 8.98 3.08 1.96
N TYR A 109 8.54 4.29 1.62
CA TYR A 109 8.20 5.31 2.62
C TYR A 109 6.83 5.04 3.22
N HIS A 110 6.79 4.68 4.51
CA HIS A 110 5.58 4.10 5.07
C HIS A 110 4.40 5.08 5.15
N GLY A 111 4.70 6.38 5.12
CA GLY A 111 3.71 7.45 5.19
C GLY A 111 2.85 7.66 3.94
N THR A 112 3.40 7.38 2.77
CA THR A 112 2.77 7.65 1.47
C THR A 112 1.80 6.52 1.07
N HIS A 113 1.71 5.46 1.87
CA HIS A 113 0.71 4.41 1.71
C HIS A 113 -0.73 4.91 1.91
N LEU A 114 -0.94 6.02 2.61
CA LEU A 114 -2.27 6.62 2.70
C LEU A 114 -2.87 6.91 1.31
N TYR A 115 -2.06 7.29 0.33
CA TYR A 115 -2.49 7.51 -1.06
C TYR A 115 -3.12 6.23 -1.66
N VAL A 116 -2.53 5.06 -1.38
CA VAL A 116 -3.05 3.74 -1.80
C VAL A 116 -4.34 3.39 -1.07
N ALA A 117 -4.37 3.55 0.26
CA ALA A 117 -5.55 3.23 1.07
C ALA A 117 -6.78 4.05 0.64
N VAL A 118 -6.58 5.33 0.29
CA VAL A 118 -7.65 6.19 -0.24
C VAL A 118 -8.09 5.68 -1.62
N CYS A 119 -7.17 5.36 -2.53
CA CYS A 119 -7.52 4.79 -3.84
C CYS A 119 -8.27 3.46 -3.72
N LEU A 120 -7.93 2.63 -2.73
CA LEU A 120 -8.65 1.40 -2.41
C LEU A 120 -10.09 1.69 -1.97
N LEU A 121 -10.29 2.63 -1.05
CA LEU A 121 -11.64 3.01 -0.60
C LEU A 121 -12.45 3.57 -1.78
N LEU A 122 -11.79 4.32 -2.67
CA LEU A 122 -12.32 4.79 -3.95
C LEU A 122 -12.41 3.71 -5.05
N SER A 123 -12.07 2.45 -4.78
CA SER A 123 -12.26 1.32 -5.70
C SER A 123 -13.38 0.37 -5.23
N LEU A 124 -13.66 0.39 -3.93
CA LEU A 124 -14.60 -0.50 -3.24
C LEU A 124 -16.02 0.07 -3.14
N ALA A 125 -16.32 1.22 -3.76
CA ALA A 125 -17.67 1.76 -3.74
C ALA A 125 -18.69 0.81 -4.39
N PRO A 126 -19.96 0.89 -3.96
CA PRO A 126 -20.96 -0.07 -4.39
C PRO A 126 -21.18 0.00 -5.90
N LYS A 127 -20.73 -1.03 -6.62
CA LYS A 127 -21.12 -1.25 -8.02
C LYS A 127 -22.63 -1.46 -8.07
N ASN A 128 -23.32 -0.66 -8.87
CA ASN A 128 -24.70 -0.97 -9.19
C ASN A 128 -24.67 -2.26 -10.04
N ARG A 129 -25.40 -3.31 -9.65
CA ARG A 129 -25.30 -4.66 -10.28
C ARG A 129 -25.52 -4.65 -11.80
N LYS A 130 -26.11 -3.58 -12.35
CA LYS A 130 -26.38 -3.37 -13.77
C LYS A 130 -25.18 -2.87 -14.60
N ASN A 131 -24.12 -2.33 -13.98
CA ASN A 131 -22.94 -1.77 -14.66
C ASN A 131 -21.67 -2.55 -14.28
N ARG A 132 -21.60 -3.83 -14.67
CA ARG A 132 -20.39 -4.65 -14.42
C ARG A 132 -19.18 -4.22 -15.27
N ASP A 133 -19.41 -3.51 -16.38
CA ASP A 133 -18.39 -3.18 -17.39
C ASP A 133 -18.26 -1.67 -17.61
N SER A 134 -18.12 -0.91 -16.53
CA SER A 134 -17.87 0.52 -16.67
C SER A 134 -16.47 0.77 -17.22
N PRO A 135 -16.29 1.70 -18.19
CA PRO A 135 -15.00 2.03 -18.79
C PRO A 135 -14.02 2.68 -17.80
N TYR A 136 -14.43 2.89 -16.56
CA TYR A 136 -13.63 3.48 -15.50
C TYR A 136 -13.19 2.47 -14.44
N ASP A 137 -13.45 1.16 -14.58
CA ASP A 137 -13.05 0.15 -13.58
C ASP A 137 -11.58 -0.30 -13.69
N TRP A 138 -10.86 0.08 -14.75
CA TRP A 138 -9.46 -0.32 -15.00
C TRP A 138 -8.45 0.18 -13.96
N HIS A 139 -8.79 1.24 -13.21
CA HIS A 139 -7.90 1.81 -12.21
C HIS A 139 -7.63 0.83 -11.06
N ILE A 140 -8.58 -0.06 -10.74
CA ILE A 140 -8.45 -1.07 -9.67
C ILE A 140 -7.36 -2.11 -10.01
N PRO A 141 -7.44 -2.84 -11.15
CA PRO A 141 -6.36 -3.75 -11.54
C PRO A 141 -5.04 -3.01 -11.76
N LEU A 142 -5.05 -1.76 -12.22
CA LEU A 142 -3.82 -0.96 -12.33
C LEU A 142 -3.15 -0.75 -10.97
N ILE A 143 -3.88 -0.29 -9.95
CA ILE A 143 -3.30 -0.08 -8.60
C ILE A 143 -2.79 -1.40 -8.02
N LYS A 144 -3.54 -2.50 -8.19
CA LYS A 144 -3.10 -3.84 -7.75
C LYS A 144 -1.77 -4.24 -8.38
N SER A 145 -1.68 -4.13 -9.70
CA SER A 145 -0.47 -4.45 -10.45
C SER A 145 0.69 -3.55 -10.02
N PHE A 146 0.43 -2.25 -9.87
CA PHE A 146 1.43 -1.27 -9.45
C PHE A 146 1.99 -1.60 -8.05
N ILE A 147 1.14 -1.84 -7.05
CA ILE A 147 1.59 -2.21 -5.69
C ILE A 147 2.38 -3.52 -5.69
N SER A 148 1.92 -4.51 -6.44
CA SER A 148 2.60 -5.81 -6.54
C SER A 148 4.00 -5.64 -7.14
N PHE A 149 4.12 -4.81 -8.18
CA PHE A 149 5.38 -4.51 -8.83
C PHE A 149 6.31 -3.69 -7.92
N MET A 150 5.78 -2.72 -7.18
CA MET A 150 6.52 -1.97 -6.16
C MET A 150 7.10 -2.89 -5.08
N LEU A 151 6.30 -3.83 -4.58
CA LEU A 151 6.75 -4.80 -3.58
C LEU A 151 7.82 -5.75 -4.10
N PHE A 152 7.59 -6.28 -5.30
CA PHE A 152 8.57 -7.12 -5.98
C PHE A 152 9.90 -6.38 -6.14
N SER A 153 9.86 -5.12 -6.60
CA SER A 153 11.05 -4.28 -6.80
C SER A 153 11.76 -4.00 -5.47
N ALA A 154 11.02 -3.68 -4.41
CA ALA A 154 11.58 -3.51 -3.07
C ALA A 154 12.24 -4.80 -2.54
N GLY A 155 11.63 -5.96 -2.79
CA GLY A 155 12.21 -7.26 -2.47
C GLY A 155 13.52 -7.53 -3.24
N LEU A 156 13.52 -7.28 -4.55
CA LEU A 156 14.73 -7.40 -5.38
C LEU A 156 15.84 -6.47 -4.89
N GLN A 157 15.52 -5.20 -4.61
CA GLN A 157 16.52 -4.27 -4.11
C GLN A 157 17.09 -4.71 -2.77
N LYS A 158 16.27 -5.27 -1.87
CA LYS A 158 16.77 -5.86 -0.62
C LYS A 158 17.71 -7.02 -0.89
N ILE A 159 17.43 -7.92 -1.82
CA ILE A 159 18.39 -8.97 -2.20
C ILE A 159 19.74 -8.35 -2.56
N PHE A 160 19.75 -7.35 -3.44
CA PHE A 160 21.00 -6.72 -3.90
C PHE A 160 21.73 -5.92 -2.82
N LYS A 161 21.05 -5.49 -1.75
CA LYS A 161 21.60 -4.67 -0.65
C LYS A 161 21.78 -5.45 0.66
N GLY A 162 22.02 -6.76 0.60
CA GLY A 162 22.34 -7.59 1.78
C GLY A 162 21.12 -8.14 2.54
N GLY A 163 19.93 -8.10 1.95
CA GLY A 163 18.73 -8.75 2.51
C GLY A 163 18.81 -10.27 2.53
N VAL A 164 19.70 -10.87 1.74
CA VAL A 164 20.01 -12.31 1.78
C VAL A 164 20.57 -12.71 3.14
N ASP A 165 21.38 -11.84 3.75
CA ASP A 165 21.99 -12.08 5.06
C ASP A 165 20.96 -12.30 6.17
N TRP A 166 19.72 -11.79 6.00
CA TRP A 166 18.66 -12.00 6.99
C TRP A 166 18.27 -13.47 7.13
N PHE A 167 18.56 -14.31 6.12
CA PHE A 167 18.23 -15.73 6.15
C PHE A 167 19.41 -16.67 5.89
N THR A 168 20.57 -16.15 5.49
CA THR A 168 21.80 -16.95 5.36
C THR A 168 22.75 -16.82 6.53
N THR A 169 22.61 -15.78 7.37
CA THR A 169 23.48 -15.51 8.52
C THR A 169 22.66 -15.26 9.79
N ASP A 170 23.29 -14.69 10.82
CA ASP A 170 22.67 -14.24 12.08
C ASP A 170 22.29 -12.75 12.08
N ALA A 171 22.32 -12.08 10.92
CA ALA A 171 22.06 -10.64 10.81
C ALA A 171 20.72 -10.20 11.41
N LEU A 172 19.64 -10.98 11.24
CA LEU A 172 18.34 -10.66 11.84
C LEU A 172 18.36 -10.81 13.37
N PHE A 173 19.01 -11.85 13.87
CA PHE A 173 19.20 -12.07 15.31
C PHE A 173 20.02 -10.92 15.92
N ILE A 174 21.15 -10.57 15.32
CA ILE A 174 21.99 -9.44 15.75
C ILE A 174 21.17 -8.14 15.79
N LYS A 175 20.36 -7.86 14.76
CA LYS A 175 19.48 -6.69 14.77
C LYS A 175 18.51 -6.67 15.94
N MET A 176 18.01 -7.82 16.38
CA MET A 176 17.11 -7.92 17.51
C MET A 176 17.83 -7.76 18.86
N VAL A 177 19.05 -8.29 18.98
CA VAL A 177 19.92 -8.11 20.16
C VAL A 177 20.29 -6.64 20.36
N LEU A 178 20.53 -5.91 19.26
CA LEU A 178 20.92 -4.49 19.31
C LEU A 178 19.75 -3.53 19.56
N LEU A 179 18.53 -4.03 19.79
CA LEU A 179 17.39 -3.15 20.09
C LEU A 179 17.55 -2.52 21.47
N PRO A 180 17.31 -1.19 21.61
CA PRO A 180 17.45 -0.49 22.89
C PRO A 180 16.42 -0.95 23.93
N ALA A 181 15.31 -1.54 23.49
CA ALA A 181 14.32 -2.20 24.32
C ALA A 181 13.90 -3.50 23.64
N HIS A 182 13.67 -4.55 24.43
CA HIS A 182 13.15 -5.83 23.94
C HIS A 182 11.68 -5.98 24.35
N PRO A 183 10.73 -5.76 23.44
CA PRO A 183 9.35 -6.12 23.69
C PRO A 183 9.20 -7.63 23.92
N PRO A 184 8.09 -8.10 24.52
CA PRO A 184 7.90 -9.52 24.86
C PRO A 184 8.13 -10.49 23.69
N LEU A 185 7.71 -10.13 22.47
CA LEU A 185 7.92 -10.98 21.29
C LEU A 185 9.39 -11.01 20.85
N ALA A 186 10.11 -9.89 20.98
CA ALA A 186 11.53 -9.85 20.71
C ALA A 186 12.30 -10.73 21.72
N SER A 187 11.97 -10.63 23.01
CA SER A 187 12.59 -11.45 24.05
C SER A 187 12.35 -12.95 23.82
N LEU A 188 11.11 -13.33 23.50
CA LEU A 188 10.78 -14.73 23.17
C LEU A 188 11.57 -15.25 21.96
N LEU A 189 11.71 -14.42 20.92
CA LEU A 189 12.46 -14.80 19.72
C LEU A 189 13.96 -14.87 19.98
N LEU A 190 14.52 -14.04 20.85
CA LEU A 190 15.94 -14.11 21.22
C LEU A 190 16.32 -15.42 21.92
N GLU A 191 15.38 -16.08 22.59
CA GLU A 191 15.56 -17.42 23.17
C GLU A 191 15.41 -18.54 22.13
N ALA A 192 14.86 -18.23 20.95
CA ALA A 192 14.62 -19.21 19.90
C ALA A 192 15.93 -19.57 19.17
N PRO A 193 16.04 -20.81 18.64
CA PRO A 193 17.18 -21.20 17.84
C PRO A 193 17.41 -20.29 16.62
N LEU A 194 18.67 -20.14 16.20
CA LEU A 194 19.06 -19.28 15.07
C LEU A 194 18.27 -19.55 13.79
N TRP A 195 17.97 -20.83 13.49
CA TRP A 195 17.21 -21.20 12.29
C TRP A 195 15.82 -20.58 12.22
N VAL A 196 15.20 -20.23 13.37
CA VAL A 196 13.90 -19.55 13.43
C VAL A 196 14.02 -18.15 12.83
N HIS A 197 15.08 -17.42 13.19
CA HIS A 197 15.36 -16.09 12.65
C HIS A 197 15.63 -16.15 11.15
N GLN A 198 16.41 -17.13 10.71
CA GLN A 198 16.70 -17.33 9.30
C GLN A 198 15.43 -17.64 8.50
N LEU A 199 14.56 -18.51 9.03
CA LEU A 199 13.27 -18.81 8.44
C LEU A 199 12.37 -17.56 8.36
N LEU A 200 12.34 -16.73 9.39
CA LEU A 200 11.60 -15.47 9.37
C LEU A 200 12.14 -14.52 8.30
N GLY A 201 13.47 -14.36 8.20
CA GLY A 201 14.10 -13.57 7.14
C GLY A 201 13.71 -14.06 5.74
N PHE A 202 13.72 -15.38 5.54
CA PHE A 202 13.34 -16.01 4.27
C PHE A 202 11.87 -15.75 3.93
N ILE A 203 10.96 -15.96 4.88
CA ILE A 203 9.53 -15.71 4.70
C ILE A 203 9.30 -14.23 4.35
N ILE A 204 9.91 -13.30 5.08
CA ILE A 204 9.71 -11.87 4.88
C ILE A 204 10.21 -11.41 3.50
N LEU A 205 11.36 -11.89 3.05
CA LEU A 205 11.95 -11.46 1.80
C LEU A 205 11.37 -12.20 0.60
N ILE A 206 11.35 -13.53 0.64
CA ILE A 206 11.00 -14.37 -0.51
C ILE A 206 9.48 -14.52 -0.63
N VAL A 207 8.83 -14.92 0.46
CA VAL A 207 7.39 -15.25 0.43
C VAL A 207 6.55 -13.97 0.41
N VAL A 208 6.88 -12.98 1.22
CA VAL A 208 6.06 -11.78 1.38
C VAL A 208 6.36 -10.71 0.32
N GLN A 209 7.63 -10.42 0.01
CA GLN A 209 7.97 -9.32 -0.91
C GLN A 209 8.15 -9.79 -2.36
N LEU A 210 9.03 -10.75 -2.63
CA LEU A 210 9.29 -11.19 -4.02
C LEU A 210 8.11 -11.91 -4.65
N SER A 211 7.33 -12.63 -3.85
CA SER A 211 6.21 -13.39 -4.37
C SER A 211 4.91 -12.56 -4.40
N ALA A 212 4.96 -11.26 -4.06
CA ALA A 212 3.80 -10.35 -4.08
C ALA A 212 2.99 -10.35 -5.39
N PRO A 213 3.57 -10.48 -6.60
CA PRO A 213 2.81 -10.61 -7.84
C PRO A 213 1.83 -11.80 -7.87
N LEU A 214 2.08 -12.86 -7.10
CA LEU A 214 1.18 -14.01 -7.00
C LEU A 214 -0.20 -13.64 -6.40
N ALA A 215 -0.27 -12.53 -5.64
CA ALA A 215 -1.52 -11.99 -5.10
C ALA A 215 -2.51 -11.56 -6.21
N LEU A 216 -2.03 -11.39 -7.44
CA LEU A 216 -2.86 -10.99 -8.59
C LEU A 216 -3.55 -12.17 -9.28
N ILE A 217 -3.04 -13.40 -9.10
CA ILE A 217 -3.48 -14.60 -9.84
C ILE A 217 -4.92 -14.98 -9.48
N SER A 218 -5.26 -14.94 -8.18
CA SER A 218 -6.58 -15.35 -7.70
C SER A 218 -6.98 -14.59 -6.43
N PRO A 219 -8.28 -14.51 -6.11
CA PRO A 219 -8.73 -13.97 -4.83
C PRO A 219 -8.18 -14.73 -3.61
N VAL A 220 -7.94 -16.04 -3.75
CA VAL A 220 -7.41 -16.88 -2.68
C VAL A 220 -5.95 -16.52 -2.39
N THR A 221 -5.13 -16.38 -3.44
CA THR A 221 -3.74 -15.94 -3.28
C THR A 221 -3.69 -14.49 -2.76
N GLY A 222 -4.58 -13.61 -3.22
CA GLY A 222 -4.72 -12.26 -2.66
C GLY A 222 -5.05 -12.23 -1.17
N LEU A 223 -5.98 -13.07 -0.71
CA LEU A 223 -6.30 -13.23 0.72
C LEU A 223 -5.10 -13.75 1.52
N PHE A 224 -4.43 -14.79 1.01
CA PHE A 224 -3.23 -15.33 1.63
C PHE A 224 -2.14 -14.27 1.81
N TYR A 225 -1.88 -13.47 0.77
CA TYR A 225 -0.94 -12.36 0.82
C TYR A 225 -1.34 -11.28 1.83
N PHE A 226 -2.62 -10.91 1.86
CA PHE A 226 -3.11 -9.95 2.85
C PHE A 226 -2.85 -10.42 4.28
N ILE A 227 -3.10 -11.70 4.57
CA ILE A 227 -2.86 -12.30 5.89
C ILE A 227 -1.37 -12.27 6.22
N LEU A 228 -0.52 -12.82 5.34
CA LEU A 228 0.93 -12.84 5.56
C LEU A 228 1.51 -11.44 5.76
N TRP A 229 1.08 -10.48 4.94
CA TRP A 229 1.51 -9.10 5.04
C TRP A 229 1.11 -8.48 6.38
N SER A 230 -0.14 -8.71 6.81
CA SER A 230 -0.64 -8.21 8.09
C SER A 230 0.13 -8.81 9.27
N LEU A 231 0.40 -10.12 9.24
CA LEU A 231 1.19 -10.82 10.25
C LEU A 231 2.62 -10.29 10.32
N PHE A 232 3.27 -10.08 9.16
CA PHE A 232 4.59 -9.46 9.10
C PHE A 232 4.57 -8.07 9.75
N HIS A 233 3.54 -7.26 9.48
CA HIS A 233 3.48 -5.90 10.02
C HIS A 233 3.27 -5.86 11.53
N ILE A 234 2.35 -6.69 12.01
CA ILE A 234 2.08 -6.83 13.44
C ILE A 234 3.33 -7.38 14.13
N GLY A 235 3.95 -8.43 13.59
CA GLY A 235 5.17 -9.03 14.13
C GLY A 235 6.33 -8.04 14.20
N ALA A 236 6.61 -7.32 13.12
CA ALA A 236 7.65 -6.30 13.11
C ALA A 236 7.36 -5.13 14.07
N SER A 237 6.09 -4.73 14.26
CA SER A 237 5.73 -3.74 15.29
C SER A 237 5.95 -4.27 16.70
N LEU A 238 5.63 -5.52 16.94
CA LEU A 238 5.86 -6.18 18.23
C LEU A 238 7.34 -6.48 18.50
N ILE A 239 8.19 -6.57 17.49
CA ILE A 239 9.64 -6.83 17.66
C ILE A 239 10.42 -5.51 17.75
N PHE A 240 10.20 -4.61 16.79
CA PHE A 240 11.03 -3.43 16.58
C PHE A 240 10.45 -2.13 17.16
N SER A 241 9.29 -2.20 17.83
CA SER A 241 8.57 -1.03 18.34
C SER A 241 8.34 0.05 17.27
N VAL A 242 8.11 -0.37 16.02
CA VAL A 242 7.90 0.57 14.91
C VAL A 242 6.60 1.37 15.12
N GLY A 243 6.67 2.67 14.83
CA GLY A 243 5.57 3.61 15.07
C GLY A 243 4.28 3.28 14.32
N THR A 244 3.18 3.88 14.76
CA THR A 244 1.81 3.60 14.28
C THR A 244 1.62 3.76 12.76
N SER A 245 2.44 4.57 12.09
CA SER A 245 2.45 4.72 10.63
C SER A 245 2.73 3.40 9.90
N PHE A 246 3.36 2.43 10.56
CA PHE A 246 3.64 1.11 10.01
C PHE A 246 2.34 0.32 9.73
N TYR A 247 1.28 0.52 10.52
CA TYR A 247 -0.02 -0.13 10.33
C TYR A 247 -0.81 0.41 9.13
N SER A 248 -0.50 1.62 8.65
CA SER A 248 -1.15 2.20 7.46
C SER A 248 -0.98 1.31 6.22
N GLN A 249 0.10 0.53 6.18
CA GLN A 249 0.36 -0.44 5.13
C GLN A 249 -0.69 -1.52 5.06
N ILE A 250 -1.15 -2.06 6.19
CA ILE A 250 -2.17 -3.13 6.23
C ILE A 250 -3.42 -2.74 5.43
N PHE A 251 -3.88 -1.49 5.57
CA PHE A 251 -5.03 -0.98 4.84
C PHE A 251 -4.80 -0.89 3.32
N CYS A 252 -3.57 -0.67 2.89
CA CYS A 252 -3.23 -0.61 1.47
C CYS A 252 -3.36 -1.98 0.81
N TYR A 253 -2.93 -3.01 1.53
CA TYR A 253 -2.92 -4.39 1.04
C TYR A 253 -4.28 -5.06 1.11
N ALA A 254 -5.27 -4.46 1.77
CA ALA A 254 -6.66 -4.84 1.62
C ALA A 254 -7.15 -4.70 0.16
N ILE A 255 -6.39 -4.06 -0.74
CA ILE A 255 -6.65 -4.10 -2.18
C ILE A 255 -6.60 -5.51 -2.76
N PHE A 256 -5.78 -6.40 -2.20
CA PHE A 256 -5.75 -7.80 -2.63
C PHE A 256 -7.03 -8.56 -2.24
N LEU A 257 -7.78 -8.06 -1.25
CA LEU A 257 -9.10 -8.57 -0.90
C LEU A 257 -10.21 -8.03 -1.81
N SER A 258 -9.96 -6.94 -2.55
CA SER A 258 -10.95 -6.46 -3.50
C SER A 258 -11.15 -7.56 -4.55
N PRO A 259 -12.38 -7.97 -4.87
CA PRO A 259 -12.60 -8.99 -5.88
C PRO A 259 -12.12 -8.43 -7.22
N SER A 260 -10.94 -8.86 -7.69
CA SER A 260 -10.54 -8.66 -9.08
C SER A 260 -11.46 -9.55 -9.92
N LEU A 261 -12.50 -8.91 -10.43
CA LEU A 261 -13.39 -9.40 -11.46
C LEU A 261 -12.57 -9.64 -12.73
N ILE A 262 -11.88 -10.78 -12.82
CA ILE A 262 -11.68 -11.44 -14.11
C ILE A 262 -12.32 -12.82 -14.01
N LYS A 263 -13.63 -12.83 -13.75
CA LYS A 263 -14.48 -13.73 -14.53
C LYS A 263 -14.90 -12.93 -15.75
N HIS A 264 -14.03 -12.87 -16.76
CA HIS A 264 -14.55 -12.78 -18.12
C HIS A 264 -15.38 -14.06 -18.28
N ASN A 265 -16.69 -13.98 -18.02
CA ASN A 265 -17.57 -14.94 -18.65
C ASN A 265 -17.42 -14.63 -20.14
N PRO A 266 -16.84 -15.53 -20.96
CA PRO A 266 -16.92 -15.35 -22.39
C PRO A 266 -18.40 -15.20 -22.68
N LEU A 267 -18.75 -14.10 -23.35
CA LEU A 267 -20.09 -13.90 -23.88
C LEU A 267 -20.48 -15.22 -24.56
N LYS A 268 -21.43 -15.95 -23.97
CA LYS A 268 -22.22 -16.91 -24.73
C LYS A 268 -22.93 -16.05 -25.77
N ARG A 269 -22.31 -15.92 -26.94
CA ARG A 269 -22.98 -15.43 -28.15
C ARG A 269 -24.04 -16.47 -28.43
N ASN A 270 -25.28 -16.15 -28.05
CA ASN A 270 -26.48 -16.75 -28.63
C ASN A 270 -26.93 -15.82 -29.75
#